data_AF-A0A7C9A9M2-F1
#
_entry.id   AF-A0A7C9A9M2-F1
#
_cell.length_a   1.000
_cell.length_b   1.000
_cell.length_c   1.000
_cell.angle_alpha   90.00
_cell.angle_beta   90.00
_cell.angle_gamma   90.00
#
_symmetry.space_group_name_H-M   'P 1'
#
loop_
_entity.id
_entity.type
_entity.pdbx_description
1 polymer ?
#
loop_
_entity_poly.entity_id
_entity_poly.type
_entity_poly.pdbx_seq_one_letter_code
_entity_poly.pdbx_strand_id
1 'polypeptide(L)'
;SFGWDRSHVVSLFRRSPRCLGLGERNIKAKLSFYMNELGYGPGRIAASRCLLGCSLEKRVMPRHLVFRLLKEKGLIKKKLSLPWALALSDDKFLMRFILPFLDDVPNLYDIYVGSKRAATKEETVLVSQE
;
A
#
# COMPACT_ATOMS: atom_id res chain seq x y z
N SER A 1 -6.96 17.49 -11.03
CA SER A 1 -6.91 16.36 -11.98
C SER A 1 -5.63 15.58 -11.73
N PHE A 2 -5.63 14.24 -11.80
CA PHE A 2 -4.45 13.39 -11.55
C PHE A 2 -3.59 13.14 -12.81
N GLY A 3 -3.84 13.84 -13.92
CA GLY A 3 -3.09 13.63 -15.17
C GLY A 3 -3.36 12.28 -15.85
N TRP A 4 -4.51 11.66 -15.56
CA TRP A 4 -4.94 10.43 -16.23
C TRP A 4 -5.62 10.75 -17.55
N ASP A 5 -5.38 9.91 -18.54
CA ASP A 5 -6.10 9.92 -19.82
C ASP A 5 -6.96 8.64 -19.95
N ARG A 6 -7.73 8.57 -21.03
CA ARG A 6 -8.62 7.44 -21.31
C ARG A 6 -7.88 6.10 -21.41
N SER A 7 -6.65 6.08 -21.93
CA SER A 7 -5.85 4.86 -22.06
C SER A 7 -5.44 4.29 -20.69
N HIS A 8 -5.09 5.18 -19.75
CA HIS A 8 -4.79 4.81 -18.37
C HIS A 8 -6.00 4.17 -17.69
N VAL A 9 -7.17 4.79 -17.84
CA VAL A 9 -8.43 4.29 -17.28
C VAL A 9 -8.78 2.90 -17.84
N VAL A 10 -8.67 2.72 -19.16
CA VAL A 10 -8.92 1.41 -19.82
C VAL A 10 -7.92 0.35 -19.34
N SER A 11 -6.62 0.70 -19.23
CA SER A 11 -5.60 -0.23 -18.71
C SER A 11 -5.90 -0.65 -17.28
N LEU A 12 -6.28 0.31 -16.42
CA LEU A 12 -6.60 0.05 -15.02
C LEU A 12 -7.78 -0.93 -14.92
N PHE A 13 -8.87 -0.69 -15.65
CA PHE A 13 -10.04 -1.58 -15.60
C PHE A 13 -9.72 -3.00 -16.06
N ARG A 14 -8.92 -3.15 -17.12
CA ARG A 14 -8.49 -4.46 -17.60
C ARG A 14 -7.64 -5.22 -16.58
N ARG A 15 -6.80 -4.52 -15.81
CA ARG A 15 -5.85 -5.15 -14.88
C ARG A 15 -6.36 -5.29 -13.45
N SER A 16 -7.26 -4.41 -13.02
CA SER A 16 -7.79 -4.40 -11.67
C SER A 16 -9.29 -4.07 -11.68
N PRO A 17 -10.16 -4.97 -12.17
CA PRO A 17 -11.62 -4.73 -12.22
C PRO A 17 -12.22 -4.33 -10.87
N ARG A 18 -11.63 -4.80 -9.76
CA ARG A 18 -12.01 -4.45 -8.39
C ARG A 18 -12.00 -2.94 -8.10
N CYS A 19 -11.29 -2.13 -8.90
CA CYS A 19 -11.32 -0.68 -8.69
C CYS A 19 -12.70 -0.06 -8.95
N LEU A 20 -13.58 -0.72 -9.70
CA LEU A 20 -14.96 -0.26 -9.95
C LEU A 20 -15.82 -0.27 -8.69
N GLY A 21 -15.51 -1.15 -7.73
CA GLY A 21 -16.21 -1.19 -6.45
C GLY A 21 -15.73 -0.14 -5.45
N LEU A 22 -14.75 0.70 -5.81
CA LEU A 22 -14.22 1.73 -4.93
C LEU A 22 -14.98 3.04 -5.11
N GLY A 23 -15.39 3.64 -4.01
CA GLY A 23 -15.92 5.01 -4.03
C GLY A 23 -14.87 6.03 -4.45
N GLU A 24 -15.31 7.16 -4.98
CA GLU A 24 -14.44 8.23 -5.48
C GLU A 24 -13.44 8.73 -4.43
N ARG A 25 -13.88 8.93 -3.18
CA ARG A 25 -13.02 9.33 -2.06
C ARG A 25 -11.86 8.37 -1.86
N ASN A 26 -12.14 7.06 -1.93
CA ASN A 26 -11.15 6.01 -1.74
C ASN A 26 -10.14 5.99 -2.90
N ILE A 27 -10.60 6.12 -4.14
CA ILE A 27 -9.73 6.23 -5.33
C ILE A 27 -8.82 7.46 -5.20
N LYS A 28 -9.38 8.62 -4.87
CA LYS A 28 -8.61 9.87 -4.69
C LYS A 28 -7.53 9.73 -3.62
N ALA A 29 -7.85 9.13 -2.47
CA ALA A 29 -6.88 8.90 -1.40
C ALA A 29 -5.72 8.01 -1.85
N LYS A 30 -6.03 6.89 -2.52
CA LYS A 30 -5.01 5.99 -3.08
C LYS A 30 -4.14 6.66 -4.13
N LEU A 31 -4.74 7.41 -5.06
CA LEU A 31 -3.99 8.13 -6.09
C LEU A 31 -3.08 9.19 -5.48
N SER A 32 -3.58 9.96 -4.49
CA SER A 32 -2.77 10.93 -3.76
C SER A 32 -1.55 10.27 -3.13
N PHE A 33 -1.73 9.17 -2.40
CA PHE A 33 -0.63 8.43 -1.80
C PHE A 33 0.40 7.95 -2.84
N TYR A 34 -0.04 7.30 -3.92
CA TYR A 34 0.90 6.77 -4.91
C TYR A 34 1.60 7.85 -5.72
N MET A 35 0.89 8.91 -6.10
CA MET A 35 1.45 9.95 -6.97
C MET A 35 2.29 10.95 -6.19
N ASN A 36 1.81 11.39 -5.03
CA ASN A 36 2.47 12.45 -4.26
C ASN A 36 3.55 11.89 -3.34
N GLU A 37 3.24 10.83 -2.58
CA GLU A 37 4.21 10.26 -1.62
C GLU A 37 5.23 9.35 -2.29
N LEU A 38 4.81 8.54 -3.28
CA LEU A 38 5.70 7.58 -3.94
C LEU A 38 6.20 8.00 -5.31
N GLY A 39 5.72 9.14 -5.85
CA GLY A 39 6.12 9.64 -7.17
C GLY A 39 5.71 8.73 -8.33
N TYR A 40 4.67 7.91 -8.19
CA TYR A 40 4.24 7.01 -9.27
C TYR A 40 3.47 7.79 -10.34
N GLY A 41 3.85 7.59 -11.60
CA GLY A 41 3.06 8.10 -12.73
C GLY A 41 1.76 7.31 -12.97
N PRO A 42 0.76 7.91 -13.65
CA PRO A 42 -0.52 7.26 -13.97
C PRO A 42 -0.36 5.90 -14.66
N GLY A 43 0.54 5.79 -15.64
CA GLY A 43 0.82 4.54 -16.35
C GLY A 43 1.29 3.41 -15.44
N ARG A 44 2.14 3.70 -14.46
CA ARG A 44 2.62 2.70 -13.48
C ARG A 44 1.48 2.22 -12.59
N ILE A 45 0.61 3.12 -12.18
CA ILE A 45 -0.55 2.78 -11.32
C ILE A 45 -1.55 1.95 -12.12
N ALA A 46 -1.92 2.40 -13.32
CA ALA A 46 -2.84 1.73 -14.24
C ALA A 46 -2.35 0.36 -14.71
N ALA A 47 -1.03 0.12 -14.71
CA ALA A 47 -0.44 -1.18 -15.05
C ALA A 47 -0.46 -2.19 -13.89
N SER A 48 -0.81 -1.77 -12.66
CA SER A 48 -0.74 -2.63 -11.48
C SER A 48 -2.07 -3.31 -11.16
N ARG A 49 -2.00 -4.60 -10.83
CA ARG A 49 -3.16 -5.38 -10.34
C ARG A 49 -3.46 -5.16 -8.85
N CYS A 50 -2.51 -4.62 -8.08
CA CYS A 50 -2.58 -4.60 -6.62
C CYS A 50 -2.74 -3.20 -6.02
N LEU A 51 -2.23 -2.15 -6.69
CA LEU A 51 -2.15 -0.81 -6.10
C LEU A 51 -3.54 -0.26 -5.71
N LEU A 52 -4.51 -0.31 -6.62
CA LEU A 52 -5.88 0.10 -6.26
C LEU A 52 -6.67 -1.02 -5.58
N GLY A 53 -6.32 -2.29 -5.81
CA GLY A 53 -7.04 -3.44 -5.26
C GLY A 53 -6.81 -3.74 -3.77
N CYS A 54 -5.72 -3.28 -3.15
CA CYS A 54 -5.42 -3.51 -1.73
C CYS A 54 -5.84 -2.33 -0.85
N SER A 55 -6.41 -2.55 0.35
CA SER A 55 -6.71 -1.45 1.29
C SER A 55 -5.47 -0.58 1.54
N LEU A 56 -5.67 0.74 1.45
CA LEU A 56 -4.58 1.71 1.61
C LEU A 56 -4.06 1.66 3.05
N GLU A 57 -4.96 1.69 4.00
CA GLU A 57 -4.72 1.82 5.43
C GLU A 57 -4.29 0.48 6.05
N LYS A 58 -4.95 -0.63 5.66
CA LYS A 58 -4.70 -1.96 6.28
C LYS A 58 -3.55 -2.73 5.64
N ARG A 59 -3.13 -2.37 4.42
CA ARG A 59 -2.10 -3.13 3.69
C ARG A 59 -1.03 -2.26 3.06
N VAL A 60 -1.39 -1.20 2.34
CA VAL A 60 -0.41 -0.42 1.58
C VAL A 60 0.51 0.37 2.52
N MET A 61 -0.04 1.18 3.42
CA MET A 61 0.73 2.00 4.33
C MET A 61 1.56 1.16 5.33
N PRO A 62 1.02 0.09 5.96
CA PRO A 62 1.82 -0.79 6.82
C PRO A 62 3.04 -1.40 6.12
N ARG A 63 2.86 -1.90 4.89
CA ARG A 63 3.95 -2.53 4.14
C ARG A 63 4.93 -1.49 3.59
N HIS A 64 4.44 -0.31 3.23
CA HIS A 64 5.30 0.81 2.83
C HIS A 64 6.16 1.32 3.99
N LEU A 65 5.60 1.41 5.21
CA LEU A 65 6.33 1.83 6.41
C LEU A 65 7.51 0.90 6.71
N VAL A 66 7.29 -0.42 6.67
CA VAL A 66 8.37 -1.41 6.82
C VAL A 66 9.46 -1.19 5.77
N PHE A 67 9.10 -0.97 4.50
CA PHE A 67 10.07 -0.69 3.45
C PHE A 67 10.84 0.61 3.68
N ARG A 68 10.18 1.64 4.20
CA ARG A 68 10.83 2.91 4.53
C ARG A 68 11.89 2.72 5.61
N LEU A 69 11.52 2.09 6.73
CA LEU A 69 12.42 1.85 7.86
C LEU A 69 13.63 0.98 7.50
N LEU A 70 13.39 -0.13 6.80
CA LEU A 70 14.47 -1.02 6.36
C LEU A 70 15.41 -0.31 5.37
N LYS A 71 14.88 0.57 4.52
CA LYS A 71 15.68 1.35 3.58
C LYS A 71 16.50 2.42 4.28
N GLU A 72 15.93 3.12 5.26
CA GLU A 72 16.63 4.11 6.09
C GLU A 72 17.79 3.49 6.87
N LYS A 73 17.63 2.25 7.33
CA LYS A 73 18.69 1.47 7.97
C LYS A 73 19.67 0.78 7.00
N GLY A 74 19.47 0.92 5.69
CA GLY A 74 20.34 0.31 4.68
C GLY A 74 20.20 -1.22 4.54
N LEU A 75 19.19 -1.82 5.16
CA LEU A 75 18.98 -3.28 5.20
C LEU A 75 18.39 -3.86 3.90
N ILE A 76 17.76 -3.01 3.08
CA ILE A 76 17.20 -3.40 1.79
C ILE A 76 17.59 -2.45 0.65
N LYS A 77 17.66 -3.01 -0.56
CA LYS A 77 18.02 -2.26 -1.78
C LYS A 77 16.88 -1.32 -2.22
N LYS A 78 17.25 -0.19 -2.84
CA LYS A 78 16.32 0.82 -3.39
C LYS A 78 15.29 0.30 -4.41
N LYS A 79 15.49 -0.88 -5.02
CA LYS A 79 14.68 -1.40 -6.14
C LYS A 79 13.54 -2.36 -5.75
N LEU A 80 13.11 -2.41 -4.49
CA LEU A 80 12.00 -3.27 -4.09
C LEU A 80 10.67 -2.82 -4.70
N SER A 81 9.96 -3.76 -5.32
CA SER A 81 8.66 -3.52 -5.95
C SER A 81 7.54 -3.55 -4.92
N LEU A 82 7.02 -2.38 -4.55
CA LEU A 82 5.84 -2.29 -3.68
C LEU A 82 4.64 -3.08 -4.24
N PRO A 83 4.25 -2.99 -5.53
CA PRO A 83 3.16 -3.80 -6.06
C PRO A 83 3.32 -5.30 -5.82
N TRP A 84 4.53 -5.83 -5.96
CA TRP A 84 4.83 -7.22 -5.67
C TRP A 84 4.71 -7.51 -4.17
N ALA A 85 5.24 -6.63 -3.33
CA ALA A 85 5.12 -6.75 -1.88
C ALA A 85 3.67 -6.75 -1.42
N LEU A 86 2.77 -5.97 -2.05
CA LEU A 86 1.33 -5.92 -1.75
C LEU A 86 0.60 -7.22 -2.12
N ALA A 87 1.10 -7.93 -3.13
CA ALA A 87 0.53 -9.20 -3.60
C ALA A 87 0.80 -10.38 -2.65
N LEU A 88 1.79 -10.26 -1.76
CA LEU A 88 2.10 -11.32 -0.79
C LEU A 88 0.95 -11.52 0.22
N SER A 89 0.76 -12.77 0.68
CA SER A 89 0.01 -13.02 1.91
C SER A 89 0.70 -12.34 3.10
N ASP A 90 -0.02 -12.17 4.21
CA ASP A 90 0.55 -11.56 5.40
C ASP A 90 1.72 -12.40 5.93
N ASP A 91 1.59 -13.73 5.99
CA ASP A 91 2.69 -14.63 6.42
C ASP A 91 3.92 -14.51 5.52
N LYS A 92 3.73 -14.52 4.20
CA LYS A 92 4.84 -14.37 3.24
C LYS A 92 5.50 -13.00 3.35
N PHE A 93 4.76 -11.96 3.72
CA PHE A 93 5.32 -10.64 3.97
C PHE A 93 6.14 -10.64 5.27
N LEU A 94 5.61 -11.20 6.37
CA LEU A 94 6.29 -11.31 7.66
C LEU A 94 7.62 -12.06 7.53
N MET A 95 7.60 -13.25 6.91
CA MET A 95 8.79 -14.09 6.74
C MET A 95 9.89 -13.43 5.91
N ARG A 96 9.54 -12.52 4.99
CA ARG A 96 10.50 -11.91 4.06
C ARG A 96 10.99 -10.54 4.49
N PHE A 97 10.15 -9.77 5.19
CA PHE A 97 10.38 -8.35 5.44
C PHE A 97 10.32 -7.96 6.90
N ILE A 98 10.00 -8.89 7.80
CA ILE A 98 10.00 -8.59 9.24
C ILE A 98 10.95 -9.52 9.98
N LEU A 99 10.68 -10.84 9.96
CA LEU A 99 11.47 -11.81 10.73
C LEU A 99 12.98 -11.73 10.47
N PRO A 100 13.46 -11.58 9.21
CA PRO A 100 14.90 -11.53 8.94
C PRO A 100 15.61 -10.29 9.50
N PHE A 101 14.88 -9.28 9.95
CA PHE A 101 15.43 -7.98 10.35
C PHE A 101 15.12 -7.64 11.81
N LEU A 102 14.65 -8.60 12.61
CA LEU A 102 14.33 -8.37 14.03
C LEU A 102 15.60 -8.12 14.86
N ASP A 103 16.74 -8.69 14.49
CA ASP A 103 17.99 -8.41 15.20
C ASP A 103 18.48 -6.97 14.95
N ASP A 104 18.31 -6.44 13.73
CA ASP A 104 18.66 -5.06 13.37
C ASP A 104 17.60 -4.02 13.79
N VAL A 105 16.35 -4.46 13.88
CA VAL A 105 15.16 -3.65 14.19
C VAL A 105 14.20 -4.41 15.11
N PRO A 106 14.51 -4.49 16.42
CA PRO A 106 13.75 -5.31 17.37
C PRO A 106 12.25 -4.99 17.44
N ASN A 107 11.86 -3.73 17.22
CA ASN A 107 10.47 -3.28 17.27
C ASN A 107 9.73 -3.31 15.92
N LEU A 108 10.33 -3.87 14.85
CA LEU A 108 9.75 -3.81 13.50
C LEU A 108 8.39 -4.51 13.40
N TYR A 109 8.23 -5.64 14.09
CA TYR A 109 6.96 -6.36 14.11
C TYR A 109 5.86 -5.54 14.79
N ASP A 110 6.15 -4.95 15.94
CA ASP A 110 5.19 -4.12 16.69
C ASP A 110 4.80 -2.87 15.91
N ILE A 111 5.75 -2.23 15.22
CA ILE A 111 5.46 -1.10 14.32
C ILE A 111 4.51 -1.55 13.20
N TYR A 112 4.79 -2.69 12.57
CA TYR A 112 3.94 -3.23 11.50
C TYR A 112 2.52 -3.53 12.00
N VAL A 113 2.37 -4.24 13.11
CA VAL A 113 1.06 -4.58 13.70
C VAL A 113 0.33 -3.33 14.18
N GLY A 114 1.05 -2.39 14.83
CA GLY A 114 0.51 -1.12 15.28
C GLY A 114 -0.06 -0.29 14.13
N SER A 115 0.65 -0.23 12.99
CA SER A 115 0.17 0.48 11.80
C SER A 115 -1.12 -0.11 11.21
N LYS A 116 -1.30 -1.44 11.26
CA LYS A 116 -2.56 -2.09 10.84
C LYS A 116 -3.71 -1.81 11.80
N ARG A 117 -3.43 -1.64 13.10
CA ARG A 117 -4.43 -1.37 14.14
C ARG A 117 -4.89 0.09 14.14
N ALA A 118 -4.00 1.04 13.89
CA ALA A 118 -4.38 2.45 13.72
C ALA A 118 -5.44 2.60 12.61
N ALA A 119 -5.25 1.87 11.50
CA ALA A 119 -6.19 1.83 10.38
C ALA A 119 -7.58 1.24 10.70
N THR A 120 -7.72 0.46 11.78
CA THR A 120 -9.02 -0.14 12.17
C THR A 120 -9.79 0.72 13.16
N LYS A 121 -9.11 1.56 13.96
CA LYS A 121 -9.76 2.47 14.91
C LYS A 121 -10.49 3.64 14.23
N GLU A 122 -10.00 4.12 13.10
CA GLU A 122 -10.70 5.18 12.32
C GLU A 122 -12.02 4.67 11.70
N GLU A 123 -12.15 3.38 11.41
CA GLU A 123 -13.41 2.78 10.93
C GLU A 123 -14.45 2.60 12.06
N THR A 124 -14.04 2.24 13.30
CA THR A 124 -14.99 2.01 14.41
C THR A 124 -15.67 3.31 14.89
N VAL A 125 -14.98 4.46 14.78
CA VAL A 125 -15.54 5.76 15.15
C VAL A 125 -16.62 6.22 14.16
N LEU A 126 -16.53 5.85 12.88
CA LEU A 126 -17.51 6.22 11.85
C LEU A 126 -18.77 5.34 11.87
N VAL A 127 -18.68 4.08 12.32
CA VAL A 127 -19.84 3.16 12.42
C VAL A 127 -20.66 3.39 13.70
N SER A 128 -20.15 4.17 14.65
CA SER A 128 -20.85 4.50 15.90
C SER A 128 -21.66 5.81 15.82
N GLN A 129 -21.81 6.38 14.62
CA GLN A 129 -22.60 7.60 14.37
C GLN A 129 -23.72 7.40 13.33
N GLU A 130 -24.09 6.15 13.02
CA GLU A 130 -25.31 5.80 12.28
C GLU A 130 -26.36 5.15 13.20
#